data_AF-A0A2P7S8Q0-F1
#
_entry.id   AF-A0A2P7S8Q0-F1
#
_cell.length_a   1.000
_cell.length_b   1.000
_cell.length_c   1.000
_cell.angle_alpha   90.00
_cell.angle_beta   90.00
_cell.angle_gamma   90.00
#
_symmetry.space_group_name_H-M   'P 1'
#
loop_
_entity.id
_entity.type
_entity.pdbx_description
1 polymer ?
#
loop_
_entity_poly.entity_id
_entity_poly.type
_entity_poly.pdbx_seq_one_letter_code
_entity_poly.pdbx_strand_id
1 'polypeptide(L)'
;MAPETWSFRDLIAAGWSEADLEWESLTSTAVSDLAAGRTGEAFDGFARALRLARTELANDDPRLATSLCNHAAALDAAGEGAMTRQIRASAARAWAGCERWIATMTAPRTARSSLFHLRMERLHRPAYEERWRVKGRELLAAVQTEIGGLGRLVLVGPAKAEERAQRWKRERPAGLGDPRKLLGAVILLAAREGVHAVAVGDDAVDAAATPQPQE
;
A
#
# COMPACT_ATOMS: atom_id res chain seq x y z
N MET A 1 -2.69 -9.05 21.18
CA MET A 1 -1.77 -9.94 20.42
C MET A 1 -0.50 -10.03 21.22
N ALA A 2 0.03 -11.24 21.46
CA ALA A 2 1.35 -11.39 22.08
C ALA A 2 2.42 -10.73 21.20
N PRO A 3 3.50 -10.17 21.76
CA PRO A 3 4.59 -9.65 20.96
C PRO A 3 5.20 -10.79 20.14
N GLU A 4 5.25 -10.63 18.81
CA GLU A 4 5.98 -11.53 17.92
C GLU A 4 7.47 -11.21 18.08
N THR A 5 8.20 -12.04 18.84
CA THR A 5 9.65 -11.91 18.98
C THR A 5 10.31 -12.85 17.99
N TRP A 6 10.85 -12.29 16.89
CA TRP A 6 11.63 -13.03 15.90
C TRP A 6 13.12 -12.89 16.21
N SER A 7 13.86 -13.99 16.22
CA SER A 7 15.32 -13.92 16.33
C SER A 7 15.93 -13.53 14.99
N PHE A 8 17.13 -12.96 15.00
CA PHE A 8 17.90 -12.68 13.77
C PHE A 8 18.03 -13.92 12.87
N ARG A 9 18.20 -15.11 13.47
CA ARG A 9 18.27 -16.38 12.74
C ARG A 9 16.96 -16.71 12.01
N ASP A 10 15.81 -16.41 12.61
CA ASP A 10 14.50 -16.63 12.00
C ASP A 10 14.30 -15.70 10.80
N LEU A 11 14.75 -14.44 10.92
CA LEU A 11 14.72 -13.46 9.83
C LEU A 11 15.54 -13.96 8.64
N ILE A 12 16.81 -14.31 8.86
CA ILE A 12 17.70 -14.81 7.82
C ILE A 12 17.12 -16.08 7.16
N ALA A 13 16.60 -17.02 7.95
CA ALA A 13 16.00 -18.25 7.43
C ALA A 13 14.76 -17.99 6.56
N ALA A 14 14.03 -16.90 6.82
CA ALA A 14 12.87 -16.48 6.05
C ALA A 14 13.19 -15.56 4.86
N GLY A 15 14.45 -15.13 4.69
CA GLY A 15 14.80 -14.08 3.72
C GLY A 15 14.24 -12.71 4.11
N TRP A 16 14.12 -12.47 5.42
CA TRP A 16 13.70 -11.20 6.00
C TRP A 16 14.88 -10.46 6.63
N SER A 17 14.80 -9.13 6.60
CA SER A 17 15.68 -8.23 7.32
C SER A 17 14.95 -7.53 8.47
N GLU A 18 15.68 -6.85 9.33
CA GLU A 18 15.08 -5.96 10.34
C GLU A 18 14.30 -4.81 9.68
N ALA A 19 14.78 -4.30 8.54
CA ALA A 19 14.09 -3.29 7.76
C ALA A 19 12.72 -3.76 7.26
N ASP A 20 12.54 -5.06 6.98
CA ASP A 20 11.23 -5.60 6.60
C ASP A 20 10.21 -5.48 7.74
N LEU A 21 10.63 -5.77 8.98
CA LEU A 21 9.80 -5.65 10.18
C LEU A 21 9.57 -4.18 10.56
N GLU A 22 10.61 -3.35 10.47
CA GLU A 22 10.50 -1.93 10.78
C GLU A 22 9.55 -1.23 9.80
N TRP A 23 9.64 -1.53 8.50
CA TRP A 23 8.71 -1.00 7.50
C TRP A 23 7.26 -1.38 7.82
N GLU A 24 7.01 -2.64 8.20
CA GLU A 24 5.67 -3.11 8.58
C GLU A 24 5.17 -2.35 9.82
N SER A 25 6.02 -2.21 10.84
CA SER A 25 5.69 -1.52 12.08
C SER A 25 5.36 -0.05 11.84
N LEU A 26 6.22 0.68 11.11
CA LEU A 26 6.02 2.09 10.78
C LEU A 26 4.73 2.30 9.99
N THR A 27 4.51 1.51 8.95
CA THR A 27 3.35 1.70 8.07
C THR A 27 2.05 1.32 8.77
N SER A 28 2.03 0.21 9.52
CA SER A 28 0.82 -0.19 10.27
C SER A 28 0.47 0.76 11.41
N THR A 29 1.47 1.34 12.07
CA THR A 29 1.28 2.39 13.08
C THR A 29 0.74 3.65 12.43
N ALA A 30 1.33 4.12 11.33
CA ALA A 30 0.87 5.30 10.61
C ALA A 30 -0.59 5.17 10.11
N VAL A 31 -0.99 4.00 9.61
CA VAL A 31 -2.39 3.73 9.24
C VAL A 31 -3.30 3.78 10.47
N SER A 32 -2.85 3.29 11.61
CA SER A 32 -3.62 3.33 12.87
C SER A 32 -3.72 4.76 13.44
N ASP A 33 -2.69 5.58 13.27
CA ASP A 33 -2.70 6.99 13.63
C ASP A 33 -3.68 7.77 12.74
N LEU A 34 -3.67 7.51 11.44
CA LEU A 34 -4.65 8.07 10.50
C LEU A 34 -6.08 7.67 10.86
N ALA A 35 -6.30 6.41 11.25
CA ALA A 35 -7.60 5.91 11.71
C ALA A 35 -8.10 6.64 12.98
N ALA A 36 -7.17 7.04 13.86
CA ALA A 36 -7.47 7.79 15.06
C ALA A 36 -7.49 9.32 14.86
N GLY A 37 -7.33 9.81 13.63
CA GLY A 37 -7.29 11.24 13.31
C GLY A 37 -5.97 11.94 13.68
N ARG A 38 -4.96 11.21 14.16
CA ARG A 38 -3.60 11.68 14.47
C ARG A 38 -2.80 11.88 13.19
N THR A 39 -3.17 12.93 12.46
CA THR A 39 -2.73 13.14 11.08
C THR A 39 -1.24 13.49 10.99
N GLY A 40 -0.72 14.26 11.95
CA GLY A 40 0.71 14.59 12.00
C GLY A 40 1.60 13.36 12.21
N GLU A 41 1.23 12.53 13.18
CA GLU A 41 1.92 11.28 13.50
C GLU A 41 1.87 10.29 12.34
N ALA A 42 0.73 10.20 11.66
CA ALA A 42 0.59 9.41 10.44
C ALA A 42 1.54 9.89 9.33
N PHE A 43 1.67 11.21 9.15
CA PHE A 43 2.54 11.78 8.11
C PHE A 43 4.02 11.47 8.39
N ASP A 44 4.45 11.67 9.63
CA ASP A 44 5.80 11.33 10.07
C ASP A 44 6.09 9.85 9.90
N GLY A 45 5.12 8.99 10.26
CA GLY A 45 5.20 7.55 10.06
C GLY A 45 5.37 7.17 8.58
N PHE A 46 4.56 7.74 7.68
CA PHE A 46 4.70 7.52 6.24
C PHE A 46 6.02 8.03 5.67
N ALA A 47 6.50 9.19 6.13
CA ALA A 47 7.79 9.73 5.73
C ALA A 47 8.96 8.83 6.17
N ARG A 48 8.92 8.31 7.40
CA ARG A 48 9.91 7.35 7.92
C ARG A 48 9.88 6.04 7.14
N ALA A 49 8.69 5.49 6.89
CA ALA A 49 8.53 4.27 6.11
C ALA A 49 9.09 4.42 4.69
N LEU A 50 8.87 5.57 4.04
CA LEU A 50 9.43 5.86 2.72
C LEU A 50 10.97 5.98 2.75
N ARG A 51 11.54 6.65 3.75
CA ARG A 51 13.00 6.74 3.89
C ARG A 51 13.62 5.36 4.02
N LEU A 52 13.08 4.53 4.90
CA LEU A 52 13.52 3.14 5.07
C LEU A 52 13.39 2.36 3.75
N ALA A 53 12.22 2.42 3.10
CA ALA A 53 11.96 1.69 1.88
C ALA A 53 12.93 2.05 0.74
N ARG A 54 13.30 3.34 0.62
CA ARG A 54 14.25 3.79 -0.41
C ARG A 54 15.66 3.30 -0.19
N THR A 55 16.07 3.11 1.06
CA THR A 55 17.43 2.68 1.41
C THR A 55 17.55 1.16 1.34
N GLU A 56 16.54 0.44 1.83
CA GLU A 56 16.67 -0.99 2.14
C GLU A 56 15.93 -1.91 1.18
N LEU A 57 14.96 -1.41 0.40
CA LEU A 57 14.10 -2.24 -0.44
C LEU A 57 14.41 -2.08 -1.93
N ALA A 58 14.16 -3.13 -2.70
CA ALA A 58 14.32 -3.11 -4.14
C ALA A 58 13.36 -2.12 -4.82
N ASN A 59 13.75 -1.60 -5.98
CA ASN A 59 12.97 -0.61 -6.73
C ASN A 59 11.61 -1.14 -7.23
N ASP A 60 11.46 -2.45 -7.35
CA ASP A 60 10.22 -3.14 -7.73
C ASP A 60 9.50 -3.78 -6.53
N ASP A 61 9.95 -3.55 -5.29
CA ASP A 61 9.27 -4.04 -4.10
C ASP A 61 7.93 -3.28 -3.91
N PRO A 62 6.80 -3.99 -3.77
CA PRO A 62 5.49 -3.35 -3.60
C PRO A 62 5.41 -2.46 -2.37
N ARG A 63 6.24 -2.69 -1.35
CA ARG A 63 6.29 -1.87 -0.13
C ARG A 63 6.88 -0.49 -0.40
N LEU A 64 7.87 -0.38 -1.28
CA LEU A 64 8.37 0.91 -1.75
C LEU A 64 7.28 1.67 -2.51
N ALA A 65 6.54 0.99 -3.38
CA ALA A 65 5.44 1.57 -4.14
C ALA A 65 4.34 2.11 -3.21
N THR A 66 3.95 1.34 -2.20
CA THR A 66 3.01 1.77 -1.15
C THR A 66 3.52 2.97 -0.36
N SER A 67 4.78 2.98 0.08
CA SER A 67 5.34 4.11 0.83
C SER A 67 5.38 5.40 0.01
N LEU A 68 5.67 5.30 -1.30
CA LEU A 68 5.62 6.45 -2.21
C LEU A 68 4.20 7.01 -2.33
N CYS A 69 3.20 6.13 -2.49
CA CYS A 69 1.79 6.53 -2.56
C CYS A 69 1.31 7.20 -1.26
N ASN A 70 1.58 6.59 -0.11
CA ASN A 70 1.15 7.11 1.20
C ASN A 70 1.77 8.49 1.47
N HIS A 71 3.06 8.64 1.19
CA HIS A 71 3.73 9.91 1.40
C HIS A 71 3.27 10.99 0.40
N ALA A 72 3.05 10.64 -0.87
CA ALA A 72 2.48 11.58 -1.84
C ALA A 72 1.09 12.09 -1.41
N ALA A 73 0.24 11.19 -0.91
CA ALA A 73 -1.07 11.53 -0.39
C ALA A 73 -1.00 12.41 0.88
N ALA A 74 -0.04 12.17 1.76
CA ALA A 74 0.21 13.00 2.94
C ALA A 74 0.67 14.42 2.57
N LEU A 75 1.60 14.55 1.60
CA LEU A 75 2.05 15.85 1.10
C LEU A 75 0.94 16.64 0.43
N ASP A 76 0.06 15.97 -0.32
CA ASP A 76 -1.12 16.61 -0.90
C ASP A 76 -2.05 17.18 0.17
N ALA A 77 -2.28 16.44 1.25
CA ALA A 77 -3.06 16.90 2.39
C ALA A 77 -2.40 18.06 3.16
N ALA A 78 -1.06 18.16 3.12
CA ALA A 78 -0.30 19.29 3.67
C ALA A 78 -0.25 20.52 2.75
N GLY A 79 -0.74 20.43 1.51
CA GLY A 79 -0.68 21.51 0.52
C GLY A 79 0.65 21.62 -0.24
N GLU A 80 1.57 20.66 -0.12
CA GLU A 80 2.90 20.68 -0.74
C GLU A 80 2.93 20.11 -2.17
N GLY A 81 1.98 20.54 -3.01
CA GLY A 81 1.68 19.91 -4.30
C GLY A 81 2.80 19.87 -5.35
N ALA A 82 3.82 20.72 -5.24
CA ALA A 82 4.93 20.79 -6.21
C ALA A 82 5.84 19.56 -6.15
N MET A 83 6.15 19.07 -4.94
CA MET A 83 7.02 17.89 -4.74
C MET A 83 6.27 16.57 -5.00
N THR A 84 4.94 16.60 -4.90
CA THR A 84 4.05 15.45 -5.09
C THR A 84 4.09 14.86 -6.50
N ARG A 85 4.37 15.64 -7.55
CA ARG A 85 4.42 15.11 -8.93
C ARG A 85 5.55 14.10 -9.14
N GLN A 86 6.76 14.41 -8.66
CA GLN A 86 7.91 13.53 -8.83
C GLN A 86 7.76 12.24 -8.01
N ILE A 87 7.20 12.35 -6.80
CA ILE A 87 6.93 11.19 -5.94
C ILE A 87 5.87 10.29 -6.59
N ARG A 88 4.80 10.86 -7.15
CA ARG A 88 3.79 10.08 -7.89
C ARG A 88 4.36 9.39 -9.13
N ALA A 89 5.18 10.06 -9.91
CA ALA A 89 5.87 9.43 -11.04
C ALA A 89 6.78 8.27 -10.60
N SER A 90 7.41 8.40 -9.43
CA SER A 90 8.21 7.32 -8.84
C SER A 90 7.33 6.17 -8.37
N ALA A 91 6.18 6.46 -7.74
CA ALA A 91 5.19 5.46 -7.35
C ALA A 91 4.69 4.67 -8.57
N ALA A 92 4.46 5.34 -9.70
CA ALA A 92 4.01 4.71 -10.94
C ALA A 92 5.04 3.71 -11.48
N ARG A 93 6.32 4.11 -11.49
CA ARG A 93 7.40 3.21 -11.89
C ARG A 93 7.54 2.03 -10.94
N ALA A 94 7.42 2.25 -9.63
CA ALA A 94 7.50 1.20 -8.63
C ALA A 94 6.36 0.19 -8.81
N TRP A 95 5.10 0.65 -8.93
CA TRP A 95 3.94 -0.22 -9.16
C TRP A 95 4.01 -0.97 -10.50
N ALA A 96 4.53 -0.36 -11.56
CA ALA A 96 4.78 -1.05 -12.83
C ALA A 96 5.89 -2.12 -12.72
N GLY A 97 6.82 -1.96 -11.76
CA GLY A 97 7.86 -2.92 -11.47
C GLY A 97 7.40 -4.14 -10.67
N CYS A 98 6.36 -4.00 -9.86
CA CYS A 98 5.89 -5.03 -8.92
C CYS A 98 5.58 -6.39 -9.57
N GLU A 99 5.22 -6.44 -10.86
CA GLU A 99 5.03 -7.71 -11.58
C GLU A 99 6.29 -8.57 -11.57
N ARG A 100 7.48 -7.96 -11.71
CA ARG A 100 8.77 -8.69 -11.63
C ARG A 100 9.00 -9.24 -10.23
N TRP A 101 8.71 -8.45 -9.21
CA TRP A 101 8.81 -8.90 -7.83
C TRP A 101 7.86 -10.07 -7.56
N ILE A 102 6.61 -9.98 -8.02
CA ILE A 102 5.60 -11.05 -7.92
C ILE A 102 6.10 -12.32 -8.63
N ALA A 103 6.69 -12.21 -9.81
CA ALA A 103 7.24 -13.35 -10.55
C ALA A 103 8.32 -14.12 -9.75
N THR A 104 9.05 -13.43 -8.88
CA THR A 104 10.09 -14.04 -8.03
C THR A 104 9.59 -14.51 -6.66
N MET A 105 8.32 -14.28 -6.31
CA MET A 105 7.79 -14.65 -5.00
C MET A 105 7.93 -16.14 -4.70
N THR A 106 8.24 -16.41 -3.45
CA THR A 106 8.30 -17.73 -2.85
C THR A 106 7.16 -17.93 -1.86
N ALA A 107 6.58 -19.13 -1.85
CA ALA A 107 5.52 -19.47 -0.91
C ALA A 107 6.10 -19.79 0.48
N PRO A 108 5.47 -19.33 1.58
CA PRO A 108 5.92 -19.63 2.92
C PRO A 108 6.00 -21.15 3.15
N ARG A 109 7.04 -21.61 3.83
CA ARG A 109 7.15 -23.02 4.26
C ARG A 109 6.30 -23.19 5.50
N THR A 110 5.24 -23.99 5.42
CA THR A 110 4.46 -24.32 6.61
C THR A 110 5.13 -25.49 7.32
N ALA A 111 5.41 -25.38 8.62
CA ALA A 111 5.84 -26.53 9.39
C ALA A 111 4.70 -27.57 9.41
N ARG A 112 4.96 -28.78 8.90
CA ARG A 112 4.01 -29.90 8.89
C ARG A 112 4.61 -31.10 9.61
N SER A 113 3.79 -31.73 10.45
CA SER A 113 4.21 -32.72 11.44
C SER A 113 4.48 -34.13 10.90
N SER A 114 4.32 -34.42 9.60
CA SER A 114 4.61 -35.74 9.04
C SER A 114 5.43 -35.71 7.75
N LEU A 115 6.30 -36.71 7.59
CA LEU A 115 7.14 -36.92 6.39
C LEU A 115 6.32 -37.04 5.09
N PHE A 116 5.10 -37.60 5.18
CA PHE A 116 4.18 -37.65 4.06
C PHE A 116 3.78 -36.24 3.59
N HIS A 117 3.38 -35.35 4.52
CA HIS A 117 3.03 -33.96 4.19
C HIS A 117 4.24 -33.18 3.67
N LEU A 118 5.44 -33.45 4.18
CA LEU A 118 6.67 -32.84 3.66
C LEU A 118 6.98 -33.27 2.22
N ARG A 119 6.73 -34.54 1.87
CA ARG A 119 6.87 -35.03 0.48
C ARG A 119 5.81 -34.43 -0.43
N MET A 120 4.56 -34.37 0.01
CA MET A 120 3.46 -33.76 -0.76
C MET A 120 3.67 -32.27 -0.97
N GLU A 121 4.11 -31.53 0.05
CA GLU A 121 4.46 -30.11 -0.06
C GLU A 121 5.60 -29.91 -1.05
N ARG A 122 6.64 -30.76 -1.02
CA ARG A 122 7.74 -30.70 -1.99
C ARG A 122 7.25 -30.96 -3.41
N LEU A 123 6.41 -31.97 -3.62
CA LEU A 123 5.90 -32.35 -4.93
C LEU A 123 5.03 -31.24 -5.55
N HIS A 124 4.19 -30.59 -4.76
CA HIS A 124 3.25 -29.56 -5.23
C HIS A 124 3.75 -28.13 -5.04
N ARG A 125 5.00 -27.95 -4.57
CA ARG A 125 5.60 -26.64 -4.29
C ARG A 125 5.47 -25.65 -5.44
N PRO A 126 5.79 -25.99 -6.70
CA PRO A 126 5.68 -25.04 -7.80
C PRO A 126 4.24 -24.57 -8.03
N ALA A 127 3.26 -25.47 -7.83
CA ALA A 127 1.85 -25.12 -7.97
C ALA A 127 1.37 -24.19 -6.85
N TYR A 128 1.87 -24.35 -5.62
CA TYR A 128 1.56 -23.42 -4.52
C TYR A 128 2.16 -22.04 -4.74
N GLU A 129 3.41 -21.97 -5.21
CA GLU A 129 4.06 -20.71 -5.57
C GLU A 129 3.29 -20.00 -6.69
N GLU A 130 2.93 -20.73 -7.75
CA GLU A 130 2.17 -20.14 -8.85
C GLU A 130 0.80 -19.60 -8.42
N ARG A 131 0.10 -20.31 -7.51
CA ARG A 131 -1.16 -19.80 -6.94
C ARG A 131 -0.97 -18.49 -6.20
N TRP A 132 0.13 -18.35 -5.45
CA TRP A 132 0.45 -17.08 -4.79
C TRP A 132 0.80 -15.98 -5.79
N ARG A 133 1.48 -16.29 -6.89
CA ARG A 133 1.77 -15.31 -7.94
C ARG A 133 0.50 -14.85 -8.64
N VAL A 134 -0.38 -15.77 -9.02
CA VAL A 134 -1.71 -15.43 -9.56
C VAL A 134 -2.47 -14.53 -8.59
N LYS A 135 -2.51 -14.89 -7.31
CA LYS A 135 -3.16 -14.06 -6.29
C LYS A 135 -2.50 -12.69 -6.17
N GLY A 136 -1.17 -12.64 -6.25
CA GLY A 136 -0.42 -11.39 -6.19
C GLY A 136 -0.76 -10.45 -7.33
N ARG A 137 -0.89 -10.98 -8.56
CA ARG A 137 -1.33 -10.20 -9.73
C ARG A 137 -2.75 -9.65 -9.56
N GLU A 138 -3.67 -10.45 -9.02
CA GLU A 138 -5.03 -9.97 -8.70
C GLU A 138 -5.01 -8.81 -7.70
N LEU A 139 -4.21 -8.93 -6.64
CA LEU A 139 -4.06 -7.88 -5.63
C LEU A 139 -3.44 -6.61 -6.22
N LEU A 140 -2.42 -6.77 -7.08
CA LEU A 140 -1.79 -5.65 -7.78
C LEU A 140 -2.79 -4.92 -8.68
N ALA A 141 -3.60 -5.64 -9.45
CA ALA A 141 -4.63 -5.06 -10.31
C ALA A 141 -5.69 -4.28 -9.50
N ALA A 142 -6.09 -4.81 -8.34
CA ALA A 142 -7.01 -4.12 -7.44
C ALA A 142 -6.42 -2.80 -6.89
N VAL A 143 -5.14 -2.81 -6.49
CA VAL A 143 -4.43 -1.60 -6.04
C VAL A 143 -4.32 -0.58 -7.17
N GLN A 144 -3.94 -1.01 -8.37
CA GLN A 144 -3.84 -0.14 -9.54
C GLN A 144 -5.17 0.55 -9.89
N THR A 145 -6.29 -0.16 -9.68
CA THR A 145 -7.64 0.40 -9.84
C THR A 145 -7.92 1.47 -8.78
N GLU A 146 -7.48 1.27 -7.53
CA GLU A 146 -7.73 2.21 -6.43
C GLU A 146 -6.89 3.49 -6.52
N ILE A 147 -5.64 3.39 -6.98
CA ILE A 147 -4.71 4.53 -7.08
C ILE A 147 -4.74 5.22 -8.44
N GLY A 148 -5.52 4.68 -9.39
CA GLY A 148 -5.92 5.24 -10.69
C GLY A 148 -4.90 6.15 -11.38
N GLY A 149 -4.16 5.63 -12.38
CA GLY A 149 -3.33 6.43 -13.32
C GLY A 149 -2.28 7.37 -12.71
N LEU A 150 -2.17 7.40 -11.38
CA LEU A 150 -1.34 8.20 -10.49
C LEU A 150 -1.37 9.71 -10.78
N GLY A 151 -2.58 10.16 -11.12
CA GLY A 151 -3.06 11.52 -10.94
C GLY A 151 -3.02 11.95 -9.47
N ARG A 152 -3.86 12.89 -9.03
CA ARG A 152 -3.77 13.39 -7.65
C ARG A 152 -4.05 12.25 -6.67
N LEU A 153 -3.17 12.05 -5.67
CA LEU A 153 -3.39 11.07 -4.61
C LEU A 153 -3.84 11.79 -3.35
N VAL A 154 -4.84 11.22 -2.68
CA VAL A 154 -5.35 11.71 -1.39
C VAL A 154 -5.34 10.59 -0.37
N LEU A 155 -5.18 10.94 0.91
CA LEU A 155 -5.29 9.96 1.98
C LEU A 155 -6.73 9.46 2.08
N VAL A 156 -6.87 8.19 2.45
CA VAL A 156 -8.19 7.66 2.81
C VAL A 156 -8.65 8.26 4.14
N GLY A 157 -9.97 8.41 4.30
CA GLY A 157 -10.53 8.92 5.54
C GLY A 157 -10.34 7.96 6.73
N PRO A 158 -10.51 8.46 7.98
CA PRO A 158 -10.26 7.68 9.20
C PRO A 158 -10.98 6.31 9.25
N ALA A 159 -12.25 6.25 8.81
CA ALA A 159 -13.01 5.00 8.80
C ALA A 159 -12.39 3.93 7.88
N LYS A 160 -11.88 4.33 6.71
CA LYS A 160 -11.22 3.41 5.77
C LYS A 160 -9.82 3.02 6.26
N ALA A 161 -9.11 3.94 6.91
CA ALA A 161 -7.85 3.62 7.58
C ALA A 161 -8.06 2.61 8.72
N GLU A 162 -9.13 2.74 9.51
CA GLU A 162 -9.49 1.76 10.55
C GLU A 162 -9.82 0.40 9.94
N GLU A 163 -10.61 0.37 8.85
CA GLU A 163 -10.91 -0.86 8.12
C GLU A 163 -9.61 -1.58 7.69
N ARG A 164 -8.65 -0.83 7.15
CA ARG A 164 -7.33 -1.34 6.74
C ARG A 164 -6.48 -1.83 7.91
N ALA A 165 -6.42 -1.06 9.00
CA ALA A 165 -5.70 -1.45 10.21
C ALA A 165 -6.27 -2.76 10.80
N GLN A 166 -7.61 -2.88 10.87
CA GLN A 166 -8.27 -4.07 11.36
C GLN A 166 -8.12 -5.25 10.39
N ARG A 167 -8.19 -5.00 9.09
CA ARG A 167 -7.92 -6.01 8.07
C ARG A 167 -6.51 -6.55 8.21
N TRP A 168 -5.51 -5.69 8.39
CA TRP A 168 -4.14 -6.12 8.60
C TRP A 168 -4.00 -6.99 9.84
N LYS A 169 -4.59 -6.59 10.98
CA LYS A 169 -4.58 -7.40 12.21
C LYS A 169 -5.19 -8.79 12.02
N ARG A 170 -6.19 -8.95 11.15
CA ARG A 170 -6.87 -10.23 10.87
C ARG A 170 -6.16 -11.08 9.81
N GLU A 171 -5.70 -10.47 8.73
CA GLU A 171 -5.20 -11.16 7.53
C GLU A 171 -3.68 -11.28 7.49
N ARG A 172 -2.94 -10.57 8.36
CA ARG A 172 -1.48 -10.66 8.41
C ARG A 172 -1.03 -12.11 8.60
N PRO A 173 -0.23 -12.67 7.68
CA PRO A 173 0.32 -14.01 7.87
C PRO A 173 1.22 -14.07 9.09
N ALA A 174 1.06 -15.12 9.90
CA ALA A 174 1.93 -15.37 11.06
C ALA A 174 3.37 -15.69 10.65
N GLY A 175 3.57 -16.33 9.49
CA GLY A 175 4.90 -16.64 8.96
C GLY A 175 5.52 -15.45 8.24
N LEU A 176 6.85 -15.34 8.35
CA LEU A 176 7.66 -14.43 7.55
C LEU A 176 7.83 -15.02 6.14
N GLY A 177 7.32 -14.31 5.13
CA GLY A 177 7.45 -14.71 3.73
C GLY A 177 6.91 -13.64 2.77
N ASP A 178 7.14 -13.82 1.48
CA ASP A 178 6.77 -12.83 0.46
C ASP A 178 5.28 -12.50 0.45
N PRO A 179 4.34 -13.45 0.68
CA PRO A 179 2.93 -13.10 0.83
C PRO A 179 2.64 -12.09 1.95
N ARG A 180 3.38 -12.12 3.07
CA ARG A 180 3.22 -11.12 4.13
C ARG A 180 3.74 -9.75 3.67
N LYS A 181 4.86 -9.69 2.95
CA LYS A 181 5.39 -8.46 2.35
C LYS A 181 4.37 -7.83 1.40
N LEU A 182 3.81 -8.65 0.49
CA LEU A 182 2.81 -8.20 -0.48
C LEU A 182 1.50 -7.78 0.16
N LEU A 183 0.94 -8.59 1.06
CA LEU A 183 -0.30 -8.26 1.75
C LEU A 183 -0.14 -6.99 2.60
N GLY A 184 1.03 -6.81 3.23
CA GLY A 184 1.36 -5.58 3.95
C GLY A 184 1.32 -4.37 3.03
N ALA A 185 2.00 -4.43 1.88
CA ALA A 185 1.96 -3.35 0.89
C ALA A 185 0.54 -3.01 0.42
N VAL A 186 -0.27 -4.03 0.12
CA VAL A 186 -1.63 -3.85 -0.42
C VAL A 186 -2.61 -3.34 0.64
N ILE A 187 -2.62 -3.94 1.83
CA ILE A 187 -3.60 -3.62 2.87
C ILE A 187 -3.26 -2.29 3.55
N LEU A 188 -1.97 -1.98 3.75
CA LEU A 188 -1.50 -0.77 4.43
C LEU A 188 -1.27 0.41 3.47
N LEU A 189 -1.63 0.27 2.21
CA LEU A 189 -1.84 1.43 1.34
C LEU A 189 -2.87 2.34 2.02
N ALA A 190 -2.56 3.62 2.17
CA ALA A 190 -3.40 4.65 2.81
C ALA A 190 -3.79 5.75 1.82
N ALA A 191 -3.42 5.60 0.56
CA ALA A 191 -3.71 6.50 -0.53
C ALA A 191 -4.79 5.94 -1.45
N ARG A 192 -5.49 6.83 -2.14
CA ARG A 192 -6.39 6.51 -3.26
C ARG A 192 -6.33 7.63 -4.29
N GLU A 193 -6.88 7.39 -5.47
CA GLU A 193 -7.10 8.46 -6.44
C GLU A 193 -8.05 9.53 -5.86
N GLY A 194 -7.62 10.79 -5.97
CA GLY A 194 -8.42 11.96 -5.66
C GLY A 194 -9.30 12.31 -6.86
N VAL A 195 -10.61 12.40 -6.64
CA VAL A 195 -11.55 12.88 -7.67
C VAL A 195 -11.13 14.30 -8.04
N HIS A 196 -10.98 14.57 -9.35
CA HIS A 196 -10.85 15.93 -9.84
C HIS A 196 -12.14 16.67 -9.47
N ALA A 197 -12.04 17.69 -8.62
CA ALA A 197 -13.11 18.66 -8.53
C ALA A 197 -13.19 19.30 -9.92
N VAL A 198 -14.19 18.90 -10.71
CA VAL A 198 -14.60 19.68 -11.88
C VAL A 198 -14.96 21.03 -11.28
N ALA A 199 -14.19 22.06 -11.62
CA ALA A 199 -14.59 23.43 -11.34
C ALA A 199 -15.92 23.62 -12.08
N VAL A 200 -17.03 23.51 -11.35
CA VAL A 200 -18.32 23.99 -11.81
C VAL A 200 -18.13 25.50 -11.86
N GLY A 201 -17.79 26.00 -13.04
CA GLY A 201 -17.80 27.42 -13.34
C GLY A 201 -19.20 27.94 -13.09
N ASP A 202 -19.33 28.71 -12.03
CA ASP A 202 -20.48 29.53 -11.71
C ASP A 202 -20.49 30.72 -12.69
N ASP A 203 -20.85 30.44 -13.95
CA ASP A 203 -21.12 31.44 -14.98
C ASP A 203 -22.58 31.27 -15.43
N ALA A 204 -23.50 31.70 -14.56
CA ALA A 204 -24.85 32.08 -14.96
C ALA A 204 -25.45 33.07 -13.95
N VAL A 205 -24.83 34.25 -13.85
CA VAL A 205 -25.50 35.43 -13.30
C VAL A 205 -25.65 36.46 -14.43
N ASP A 206 -26.90 36.84 -14.65
CA ASP A 206 -27.39 38.02 -15.36
C ASP A 206 -27.12 38.20 -16.86
N ALA A 207 -28.11 37.80 -17.67
CA ALA A 207 -28.56 38.61 -18.80
C ALA A 207 -29.92 38.11 -19.34
N ALA A 208 -31.04 38.62 -18.82
CA ALA A 208 -32.27 38.86 -19.60
C ALA A 208 -33.32 39.61 -18.77
N ALA A 209 -33.10 40.91 -18.55
CA ALA A 209 -34.19 41.84 -18.30
C ALA A 209 -34.86 42.15 -19.65
N THR A 210 -36.03 41.58 -19.89
CA THR A 210 -36.91 41.92 -21.02
C THR A 210 -37.69 43.19 -20.68
N PRO A 211 -37.65 44.27 -21.49
CA PRO A 211 -38.55 45.40 -21.31
C PRO A 211 -39.93 45.08 -21.91
N GLN A 212 -40.99 45.40 -21.17
CA GLN A 212 -42.36 45.40 -21.69
C GLN A 212 -42.56 46.55 -22.67
N PRO A 213 -43.25 46.35 -23.82
CA PRO A 213 -43.78 47.46 -24.59
C PRO A 213 -45.10 47.93 -23.98
N GLN A 214 -45.19 49.25 -23.79
CA GLN A 214 -46.45 49.96 -23.58
C GLN A 214 -47.16 50.09 -24.93
N GLU A 215 -48.40 49.64 -25.01
CA GLU A 215 -49.52 50.25 -25.75
C GLU A 215 -50.84 49.62 -25.29
#